data_AF-A0A968MYA1-F1
#
_entry.id   AF-A0A968MYA1-F1
#
_cell.length_a   1.000
_cell.length_b   1.000
_cell.length_c   1.000
_cell.angle_alpha   90.00
_cell.angle_beta   90.00
_cell.angle_gamma   90.00
#
_symmetry.space_group_name_H-M   'P 1'
#
loop_
_entity.id
_entity.type
_entity.pdbx_description
1 polymer ?
#
loop_
_entity_poly.entity_id
_entity_poly.type
_entity_poly.pdbx_seq_one_letter_code
_entity_poly.pdbx_strand_id
1 'polypeptide(L)'
;MYKLSKLLFEPKIARFAAILFMFYPISWYYSAVLLKENLMVILIIESLYNLVKLQIKFKFKLLIKLLFFIVVLFFFRSAVSILLIFVSIFTLFIQTQNKKWVINLLFAFLLIAGYWLFLQSTGKVEDYYEQYTEAEEFGETRLKHGSEINSYFEYAGAPIYLGISFFAPFPSIVKVPIEGGLPHNEYYYHVAGNFYWLILGFFSLIGLYQAIRYHRQLTVAIWSFVLGYQMILIQSVMFSSVRFSFPVKPFMLIMAAFGIYRLKNHKWFTFYLVITFFMVIGWNYIRLKRQGWMKIFVVTGRLGENLVYYKTLPIANLPVVDEVIVFCERPLTNFHKVRYITIPGWIFQIKFPFIRRIIRIIYEPVQLIYFAFKWKPFIINGVYTLPKGLNSLIASKLTSTKCIISVLGGKEEIEPRFFPQFFWKKINLWQLKSANAITTKGQNDVNYLLSLGLKNKKIFPFNGFIDTIRFFPQPFKDIDVILLVLFMN
;
A
#
# COMPACT_ATOMS: atom_id res chain seq x y z
N MET A 1 -28.80 -12.93 8.01
CA MET A 1 -28.34 -14.15 7.31
C MET A 1 -29.43 -15.20 7.16
N TYR A 2 -29.73 -16.03 8.17
CA TYR A 2 -30.69 -17.14 8.07
C TYR A 2 -32.03 -16.76 7.41
N LYS A 3 -32.66 -15.66 7.86
CA LYS A 3 -33.95 -15.20 7.32
C LYS A 3 -33.89 -14.87 5.82
N LEU A 4 -32.81 -14.22 5.36
CA LEU A 4 -32.58 -13.92 3.95
C LEU A 4 -32.36 -15.20 3.16
N SER A 5 -31.48 -16.08 3.62
CA SER A 5 -31.19 -17.35 2.95
C SER A 5 -32.43 -18.25 2.84
N LYS A 6 -33.32 -18.24 3.84
CA LYS A 6 -34.59 -19.00 3.83
C LYS A 6 -35.58 -18.50 2.77
N LEU A 7 -35.51 -17.22 2.37
CA LEU A 7 -36.33 -16.71 1.26
C LEU A 7 -35.81 -17.16 -0.10
N LEU A 8 -34.51 -17.40 -0.20
CA LEU A 8 -33.83 -17.72 -1.46
C LEU A 8 -33.74 -19.22 -1.71
N PHE A 9 -33.58 -20.00 -0.64
CA PHE A 9 -33.27 -21.42 -0.68
C PHE A 9 -34.02 -22.20 0.41
N GLU A 10 -33.88 -23.52 0.38
CA GLU A 10 -34.48 -24.42 1.36
C GLU A 10 -33.97 -24.17 2.79
N PRO A 11 -34.77 -24.49 3.84
CA PRO A 11 -34.38 -24.25 5.23
C PRO A 11 -33.05 -24.88 5.64
N LYS A 12 -32.71 -26.07 5.10
CA LYS A 12 -31.43 -26.75 5.37
C LYS A 12 -30.25 -25.90 4.91
N ILE A 13 -30.32 -25.37 3.69
CA ILE A 13 -29.28 -24.51 3.09
C ILE A 13 -29.19 -23.19 3.85
N ALA A 14 -30.34 -22.62 4.27
CA ALA A 14 -30.36 -21.40 5.07
C ALA A 14 -29.70 -21.55 6.44
N ARG A 15 -29.92 -22.68 7.14
CA ARG A 15 -29.23 -23.00 8.39
C ARG A 15 -27.74 -23.13 8.17
N PHE A 16 -27.35 -23.86 7.11
CA PHE A 16 -25.95 -24.06 6.80
C PHE A 16 -25.22 -22.75 6.47
N ALA A 17 -25.85 -21.85 5.70
CA ALA A 17 -25.30 -20.51 5.44
C ALA A 17 -25.07 -19.69 6.73
N ALA A 18 -25.99 -19.79 7.70
CA ALA A 18 -25.82 -19.13 8.99
C ALA A 18 -24.67 -19.73 9.80
N ILE A 19 -24.51 -21.06 9.77
CA ILE A 19 -23.40 -21.78 10.41
C ILE A 19 -22.06 -21.35 9.77
N LEU A 20 -21.96 -21.30 8.43
CA LEU A 20 -20.75 -20.87 7.75
C LEU A 20 -20.34 -19.44 8.11
N PHE A 21 -21.31 -18.53 8.28
CA PHE A 21 -21.05 -17.16 8.73
C PHE A 21 -20.65 -17.10 10.21
N MET A 22 -21.27 -17.94 11.05
CA MET A 22 -20.91 -18.09 12.45
C MET A 22 -19.49 -18.61 12.62
N PHE A 23 -18.97 -19.48 11.74
CA PHE A 23 -17.59 -19.96 11.83
C PHE A 23 -16.57 -19.10 11.08
N TYR A 24 -16.98 -17.99 10.47
CA TYR A 24 -16.08 -17.15 9.69
C TYR A 24 -15.22 -16.27 10.61
N PRO A 25 -13.89 -16.47 10.74
CA PRO A 25 -13.08 -15.79 11.77
C PRO A 25 -13.12 -14.26 11.70
N ILE A 26 -13.24 -13.70 10.50
CA ILE A 26 -13.34 -12.26 10.30
C ILE A 26 -14.67 -11.71 10.85
N SER A 27 -15.76 -12.48 10.81
CA SER A 27 -17.03 -12.03 11.40
C SER A 27 -16.92 -11.94 12.92
N TRP A 28 -16.17 -12.82 13.58
CA TRP A 28 -15.90 -12.75 15.02
C TRP A 28 -15.12 -11.49 15.39
N TYR A 29 -14.03 -11.24 14.68
CA TYR A 29 -13.21 -10.05 14.91
C TYR A 29 -14.05 -8.78 14.78
N TYR A 30 -14.75 -8.59 13.65
CA TYR A 30 -15.57 -7.39 13.48
C TYR A 30 -16.66 -7.30 14.54
N SER A 31 -17.34 -8.41 14.87
CA SER A 31 -18.40 -8.43 15.90
C SER A 31 -17.89 -8.04 17.28
N ALA A 32 -16.68 -8.46 17.66
CA ALA A 32 -16.08 -8.15 18.96
C ALA A 32 -15.63 -6.68 19.07
N VAL A 33 -15.10 -6.10 17.99
CA VAL A 33 -14.58 -4.72 17.98
C VAL A 33 -15.70 -3.68 17.78
N LEU A 34 -16.95 -4.10 17.56
CA LEU A 34 -18.13 -3.23 17.37
C LEU A 34 -17.92 -2.14 16.31
N LEU A 35 -17.19 -2.48 15.24
CA LEU A 35 -16.86 -1.55 14.18
C LEU A 35 -18.10 -1.19 13.35
N LYS A 36 -18.11 0.03 12.77
CA LYS A 36 -19.18 0.54 11.91
C LYS A 36 -19.51 -0.38 10.74
N GLU A 37 -18.54 -1.20 10.32
CA GLU A 37 -18.67 -2.21 9.28
C GLU A 37 -19.75 -3.26 9.58
N ASN A 38 -19.94 -3.66 10.85
CA ASN A 38 -21.01 -4.60 11.20
C ASN A 38 -22.38 -4.01 10.99
N LEU A 39 -22.59 -2.78 11.46
CA LEU A 39 -23.85 -2.08 11.30
C LEU A 39 -24.16 -1.89 9.82
N MET A 40 -23.15 -1.49 9.04
CA MET A 40 -23.26 -1.42 7.58
C MET A 40 -23.66 -2.78 6.97
N VAL A 41 -23.04 -3.89 7.37
CA VAL A 41 -23.42 -5.23 6.89
C VAL A 41 -24.86 -5.60 7.25
N ILE A 42 -25.30 -5.30 8.47
CA ILE A 42 -26.68 -5.52 8.92
C ILE A 42 -27.66 -4.72 8.04
N LEU A 43 -27.36 -3.45 7.79
CA LEU A 43 -28.19 -2.59 6.94
C LEU A 43 -28.24 -3.10 5.49
N ILE A 44 -27.13 -3.59 4.93
CA ILE A 44 -27.12 -4.20 3.58
C ILE A 44 -27.98 -5.46 3.57
N ILE A 45 -27.85 -6.33 4.59
CA ILE A 45 -28.66 -7.55 4.71
C ILE A 45 -30.15 -7.20 4.79
N GLU A 46 -30.53 -6.20 5.59
CA GLU A 46 -31.92 -5.76 5.72
C GLU A 46 -32.45 -5.12 4.43
N SER A 47 -31.65 -4.30 3.74
CA SER A 47 -31.99 -3.79 2.40
C SER A 47 -32.28 -4.93 1.43
N LEU A 48 -31.36 -5.87 1.28
CA LEU A 48 -31.53 -7.01 0.37
C LEU A 48 -32.69 -7.93 0.79
N TYR A 49 -32.94 -8.09 2.09
CA TYR A 49 -34.08 -8.85 2.60
C TYR A 49 -35.42 -8.22 2.24
N ASN A 50 -35.55 -6.90 2.38
CA ASN A 50 -36.75 -6.18 1.97
C ASN A 50 -36.91 -6.19 0.44
N LEU A 51 -35.82 -6.07 -0.32
CA LEU A 51 -35.82 -6.19 -1.78
C LEU A 51 -36.32 -7.57 -2.25
N VAL A 52 -35.77 -8.67 -1.72
CA VAL A 52 -36.23 -10.03 -2.07
C VAL A 52 -37.68 -10.26 -1.67
N LYS A 53 -38.14 -9.72 -0.53
CA LYS A 53 -39.56 -9.78 -0.17
C LYS A 53 -40.44 -8.99 -1.13
N LEU A 54 -39.98 -7.82 -1.57
CA LEU A 54 -40.69 -6.98 -2.54
C LEU A 54 -40.86 -7.72 -3.87
N GLN A 55 -39.84 -8.47 -4.31
CA GLN A 55 -39.91 -9.34 -5.48
C GLN A 55 -41.00 -10.41 -5.31
N ILE A 56 -41.07 -11.09 -4.15
CA ILE A 56 -42.08 -12.14 -3.92
C ILE A 56 -43.49 -11.55 -3.87
N LYS A 57 -43.70 -10.49 -3.09
CA LYS A 57 -45.01 -9.83 -2.95
C LYS A 57 -44.83 -8.35 -2.76
N PHE A 58 -45.39 -7.59 -3.70
CA PHE A 58 -45.37 -6.15 -3.62
C PHE A 58 -46.16 -5.64 -2.40
N LYS A 59 -45.50 -4.82 -1.57
CA LYS A 59 -46.11 -4.07 -0.46
C LYS A 59 -45.37 -2.74 -0.31
N PHE A 60 -46.11 -1.62 -0.35
CA PHE A 60 -45.54 -0.27 -0.21
C PHE A 60 -44.72 -0.09 1.08
N LYS A 61 -45.16 -0.68 2.20
CA LYS A 61 -44.41 -0.70 3.47
C LYS A 61 -43.00 -1.30 3.35
N LEU A 62 -42.79 -2.28 2.46
CA LEU A 62 -41.47 -2.86 2.23
C LEU A 62 -40.56 -1.92 1.42
N LEU A 63 -41.13 -1.16 0.48
CA LEU A 63 -40.41 -0.15 -0.29
C LEU A 63 -39.91 0.98 0.61
N ILE A 64 -40.76 1.50 1.51
CA ILE A 64 -40.34 2.52 2.49
C ILE A 64 -39.21 2.00 3.38
N LYS A 65 -39.31 0.75 3.86
CA LYS A 65 -38.24 0.12 4.65
C LYS A 65 -36.94 -0.01 3.86
N LEU A 66 -37.01 -0.44 2.60
CA LEU A 66 -35.85 -0.54 1.71
C LEU A 66 -35.18 0.83 1.55
N LEU A 67 -35.95 1.86 1.21
CA LEU A 67 -35.45 3.23 1.08
C LEU A 67 -34.83 3.74 2.38
N PHE A 68 -35.47 3.51 3.51
CA PHE A 68 -34.94 3.87 4.82
C PHE A 68 -33.55 3.26 5.06
N PHE A 69 -33.38 1.95 4.84
CA PHE A 69 -32.07 1.31 5.04
C PHE A 69 -31.01 1.76 4.03
N ILE A 70 -31.38 2.04 2.78
CA ILE A 70 -30.47 2.61 1.76
C ILE A 70 -30.03 4.03 2.18
N VAL A 71 -30.95 4.88 2.62
CA VAL A 71 -30.65 6.24 3.10
C VAL A 71 -29.74 6.19 4.33
N VAL A 72 -30.02 5.31 5.29
CA VAL A 72 -29.12 5.14 6.46
C VAL A 72 -27.73 4.66 6.00
N LEU A 73 -27.65 3.75 5.03
CA LEU A 73 -26.37 3.27 4.47
C LEU A 73 -25.56 4.38 3.81
N PHE A 74 -26.19 5.41 3.25
CA PHE A 74 -25.50 6.55 2.66
C PHE A 74 -24.54 7.22 3.65
N PHE A 75 -24.93 7.35 4.92
CA PHE A 75 -24.10 7.93 5.97
C PHE A 75 -22.90 7.06 6.37
N PHE A 76 -22.94 5.76 6.09
CA PHE A 76 -21.80 4.87 6.30
C PHE A 76 -20.89 4.81 5.08
N ARG A 77 -21.49 4.60 3.89
CA ARG A 77 -20.79 4.47 2.62
C ARG A 77 -21.73 4.75 1.44
N SER A 78 -21.63 5.96 0.90
CA SER A 78 -22.39 6.45 -0.26
C SER A 78 -22.35 5.50 -1.46
N ALA A 79 -21.16 4.98 -1.82
CA ALA A 79 -21.00 4.05 -2.94
C ALA A 79 -21.83 2.75 -2.78
N VAL A 80 -21.98 2.24 -1.55
CA VAL A 80 -22.81 1.04 -1.28
C VAL A 80 -24.30 1.35 -1.39
N SER A 81 -24.71 2.53 -0.90
CA SER A 81 -26.10 3.00 -1.04
C SER A 81 -26.50 3.09 -2.51
N ILE A 82 -25.67 3.75 -3.33
CA ILE A 82 -25.89 3.90 -4.78
C ILE A 82 -25.93 2.54 -5.47
N LEU A 83 -24.98 1.66 -5.14
CA LEU A 83 -24.99 0.29 -5.64
C LEU A 83 -26.30 -0.43 -5.32
N LEU A 84 -26.83 -0.32 -4.10
CA LEU A 84 -28.08 -0.97 -3.73
C LEU A 84 -29.28 -0.44 -4.49
N ILE A 85 -29.27 0.82 -4.91
CA ILE A 85 -30.31 1.37 -5.80
C ILE A 85 -30.22 0.72 -7.17
N PHE A 86 -29.03 0.69 -7.77
CA PHE A 86 -28.81 0.01 -9.05
C PHE A 86 -29.20 -1.46 -8.99
N VAL A 87 -28.79 -2.17 -7.93
CA VAL A 87 -29.18 -3.56 -7.67
C VAL A 87 -30.70 -3.67 -7.55
N SER A 88 -31.36 -2.78 -6.81
CA SER A 88 -32.82 -2.80 -6.64
C SER A 88 -33.54 -2.62 -7.98
N ILE A 89 -33.11 -1.65 -8.79
CA ILE A 89 -33.67 -1.40 -10.12
C ILE A 89 -33.46 -2.60 -11.04
N PHE A 90 -32.21 -3.07 -11.15
CA PHE A 90 -31.83 -4.19 -12.01
C PHE A 90 -32.59 -5.47 -11.67
N THR A 91 -32.75 -5.75 -10.37
CA THR A 91 -33.44 -6.95 -9.88
C THR A 91 -34.95 -6.90 -10.06
N LEU A 92 -35.55 -5.71 -10.04
CA LEU A 92 -36.95 -5.50 -10.39
C LEU A 92 -37.19 -5.70 -11.89
N PHE A 93 -36.26 -5.28 -12.75
CA PHE A 93 -36.37 -5.47 -14.19
C PHE A 93 -36.19 -6.94 -14.63
N ILE A 94 -35.25 -7.67 -14.03
CA ILE A 94 -34.98 -9.08 -14.39
C ILE A 94 -36.10 -10.03 -13.97
N GLN A 95 -37.01 -9.59 -13.09
CA GLN A 95 -38.10 -10.41 -12.60
C GLN A 95 -39.18 -10.63 -13.68
N THR A 96 -38.86 -11.50 -14.63
CA THR A 96 -39.63 -11.82 -15.84
C THR A 96 -40.93 -12.57 -15.56
N GLN A 97 -41.14 -13.10 -14.35
CA GLN A 97 -42.39 -13.79 -14.01
C GLN A 97 -43.58 -12.85 -13.76
N ASN A 98 -43.35 -11.55 -13.54
CA ASN A 98 -44.44 -10.59 -13.42
C ASN A 98 -44.61 -9.84 -14.75
N LYS A 99 -45.76 -10.00 -15.42
CA LYS A 99 -46.23 -9.16 -16.54
C LYS A 99 -46.45 -7.68 -16.15
N LYS A 100 -45.87 -7.23 -15.04
CA LYS A 100 -46.05 -5.93 -14.39
C LYS A 100 -44.85 -5.01 -14.63
N TRP A 101 -44.27 -5.05 -15.84
CA TRP A 101 -43.09 -4.25 -16.18
C TRP A 101 -43.31 -2.75 -15.95
N VAL A 102 -44.51 -2.23 -16.25
CA VAL A 102 -44.89 -0.83 -15.98
C VAL A 102 -44.80 -0.49 -14.48
N ILE A 103 -45.28 -1.39 -13.62
CA ILE A 103 -45.21 -1.22 -12.16
C ILE A 103 -43.75 -1.25 -11.68
N ASN A 104 -42.92 -2.14 -12.24
CA ASN A 104 -41.50 -2.18 -11.92
C ASN A 104 -40.76 -0.91 -12.37
N LEU A 105 -41.12 -0.34 -13.53
CA LEU A 105 -40.58 0.93 -14.03
C LEU A 105 -40.98 2.09 -13.13
N LEU A 106 -42.25 2.16 -12.71
CA LEU A 106 -42.70 3.15 -11.73
C LEU A 106 -41.94 3.03 -10.41
N PHE A 107 -41.61 1.82 -9.95
CA PHE A 107 -40.79 1.64 -8.74
C PHE A 107 -39.34 2.03 -8.93
N ALA A 108 -38.74 1.68 -10.05
CA ALA A 108 -37.39 2.14 -10.39
C ALA A 108 -37.35 3.67 -10.38
N PHE A 109 -38.36 4.31 -10.99
CA PHE A 109 -38.50 5.76 -10.97
C PHE A 109 -38.68 6.31 -9.55
N LEU A 110 -39.55 5.73 -8.72
CA LEU A 110 -39.75 6.16 -7.33
C LEU A 110 -38.48 5.98 -6.48
N LEU A 111 -37.70 4.92 -6.70
CA LEU A 111 -36.42 4.71 -6.02
C LEU A 111 -35.40 5.77 -6.42
N ILE A 112 -35.26 6.04 -7.73
CA ILE A 112 -34.36 7.08 -8.25
C ILE A 112 -34.78 8.45 -7.74
N ALA A 113 -36.05 8.81 -7.90
CA ALA A 113 -36.58 10.11 -7.47
C ALA A 113 -36.46 10.30 -5.96
N GLY A 114 -36.82 9.29 -5.16
CA GLY A 114 -36.70 9.35 -3.70
C GLY A 114 -35.25 9.52 -3.24
N TYR A 115 -34.31 8.83 -3.88
CA TYR A 115 -32.90 8.99 -3.57
C TYR A 115 -32.31 10.31 -4.06
N TRP A 116 -32.71 10.78 -5.25
CA TRP A 116 -32.31 12.06 -5.80
C TRP A 116 -32.77 13.23 -4.92
N LEU A 117 -34.02 13.21 -4.48
CA LEU A 117 -34.56 14.20 -3.53
C LEU A 117 -33.77 14.20 -2.21
N PHE A 118 -33.38 13.02 -1.73
CA PHE A 118 -32.53 12.91 -0.55
C PHE A 118 -31.15 13.55 -0.79
N LEU A 119 -30.49 13.25 -1.91
CA LEU A 119 -29.19 13.85 -2.23
C LEU A 119 -29.28 15.38 -2.31
N GLN A 120 -30.29 15.91 -3.00
CA GLN A 120 -30.55 17.35 -3.05
C GLN A 120 -30.78 17.94 -1.66
N SER A 121 -31.57 17.29 -0.81
CA SER A 121 -31.84 17.79 0.55
C SER A 121 -30.60 17.85 1.44
N THR A 122 -29.57 17.04 1.15
CA THR A 122 -28.32 17.06 1.93
C THR A 122 -27.35 18.14 1.48
N GLY A 123 -27.52 18.71 0.29
CA GLY A 123 -26.55 19.65 -0.31
C GLY A 123 -25.20 19.01 -0.68
N LYS A 124 -25.06 17.68 -0.59
CA LYS A 124 -23.79 16.95 -0.77
C LYS A 124 -23.59 16.35 -2.16
N VAL A 125 -24.31 16.86 -3.17
CA VAL A 125 -24.21 16.34 -4.53
C VAL A 125 -22.82 16.61 -5.10
N GLU A 126 -22.30 17.82 -4.89
CA GLU A 126 -20.98 18.27 -5.35
C GLU A 126 -19.86 17.55 -4.60
N ASP A 127 -19.90 17.49 -3.27
CA ASP A 127 -18.97 16.71 -2.44
C ASP A 127 -18.86 15.25 -2.89
N TYR A 128 -19.98 14.65 -3.33
CA TYR A 128 -19.99 13.28 -3.81
C TYR A 128 -19.31 13.13 -5.16
N TYR A 129 -19.52 14.08 -6.06
CA TYR A 129 -18.84 14.11 -7.35
C TYR A 129 -17.33 14.26 -7.17
N GLU A 130 -16.90 15.15 -6.26
CA GLU A 130 -15.49 15.31 -5.89
C GLU A 130 -14.91 14.01 -5.31
N GLN A 131 -15.57 13.39 -4.32
CA GLN A 131 -15.12 12.11 -3.75
C GLN A 131 -15.02 10.98 -4.79
N TYR A 132 -15.90 10.97 -5.79
CA TYR A 132 -15.83 10.03 -6.89
C TYR A 132 -14.59 10.27 -7.75
N THR A 133 -14.34 11.53 -8.13
CA THR A 133 -13.15 11.90 -8.91
C THR A 133 -11.85 11.63 -8.16
N GLU A 134 -11.80 11.92 -6.86
CA GLU A 134 -10.65 11.59 -6.01
C GLU A 134 -10.41 10.08 -5.92
N ALA A 135 -11.47 9.28 -5.80
CA ALA A 135 -11.35 7.83 -5.74
C ALA A 135 -10.82 7.24 -7.06
N GLU A 136 -11.21 7.84 -8.20
CA GLU A 136 -10.71 7.50 -9.53
C GLU A 136 -9.23 7.88 -9.67
N GLU A 137 -8.86 9.12 -9.31
CA GLU A 137 -7.46 9.59 -9.35
C GLU A 137 -6.57 8.76 -8.41
N PHE A 138 -7.07 8.40 -7.23
CA PHE A 138 -6.39 7.53 -6.30
C PHE A 138 -6.21 6.11 -6.85
N GLY A 139 -7.24 5.58 -7.52
CA GLY A 139 -7.19 4.30 -8.23
C GLY A 139 -6.13 4.31 -9.33
N GLU A 140 -6.14 5.33 -10.18
CA GLU A 140 -5.14 5.53 -11.22
C GLU A 140 -3.73 5.64 -10.66
N THR A 141 -3.54 6.42 -9.60
CA THR A 141 -2.22 6.62 -8.97
C THR A 141 -1.68 5.30 -8.44
N ARG A 142 -2.53 4.47 -7.82
CA ARG A 142 -2.14 3.13 -7.37
C ARG A 142 -1.84 2.16 -8.51
N LEU A 143 -2.58 2.23 -9.60
CA LEU A 143 -2.34 1.41 -10.78
C LEU A 143 -1.03 1.81 -11.47
N LYS A 144 -0.78 3.11 -11.66
CA LYS A 144 0.49 3.65 -12.19
C LYS A 144 1.67 3.26 -11.31
N HIS A 145 1.53 3.39 -9.98
CA HIS A 145 2.58 2.95 -9.07
C HIS A 145 2.76 1.42 -9.05
N GLY A 146 1.68 0.67 -9.25
CA GLY A 146 1.72 -0.78 -9.38
C GLY A 146 2.44 -1.25 -10.65
N SER A 147 2.20 -0.59 -11.78
CA SER A 147 2.86 -0.88 -13.06
C SER A 147 4.34 -0.49 -13.05
N GLU A 148 4.72 0.61 -12.39
CA GLU A 148 6.13 0.98 -12.16
C GLU A 148 6.92 -0.10 -11.40
N ILE A 149 6.27 -0.80 -10.48
CA ILE A 149 6.89 -1.86 -9.66
C ILE A 149 6.92 -3.20 -10.40
N ASN A 150 5.91 -3.47 -11.24
CA ASN A 150 5.80 -4.72 -11.96
C ASN A 150 4.99 -4.53 -13.25
N SER A 151 5.68 -4.63 -14.39
CA SER A 151 5.12 -4.47 -15.74
C SER A 151 3.93 -5.41 -16.01
N TYR A 152 3.84 -6.55 -15.32
CA TYR A 152 2.70 -7.47 -15.46
C TYR A 152 1.36 -6.91 -14.95
N PHE A 153 1.36 -5.85 -14.12
CA PHE A 153 0.11 -5.19 -13.68
C PHE A 153 -0.59 -4.43 -14.83
N GLU A 154 0.17 -3.96 -15.81
CA GLU A 154 -0.36 -3.22 -16.96
C GLU A 154 -1.08 -4.15 -17.95
N TYR A 155 -0.66 -5.42 -18.03
CA TYR A 155 -1.26 -6.43 -18.90
C TYR A 155 -2.46 -7.17 -18.28
N ALA A 156 -2.69 -7.04 -16.98
CA ALA A 156 -3.85 -7.64 -16.35
C ALA A 156 -5.12 -6.86 -16.75
N GLY A 157 -5.86 -7.36 -17.74
CA GLY A 157 -7.14 -6.75 -18.12
C GLY A 157 -8.17 -6.78 -16.98
N ALA A 158 -9.20 -5.92 -17.07
CA ALA A 158 -10.31 -5.88 -16.11
C ALA A 158 -10.93 -7.25 -15.76
N PRO A 159 -11.06 -8.21 -16.70
CA PRO A 159 -11.57 -9.56 -16.37
C PRO A 159 -10.65 -10.35 -15.42
N ILE A 160 -9.33 -10.19 -15.53
CA ILE A 160 -8.36 -10.87 -14.66
C ILE A 160 -8.46 -10.29 -13.24
N TYR A 161 -8.52 -8.95 -13.12
CA TYR A 161 -8.73 -8.30 -11.83
C TYR A 161 -10.06 -8.68 -11.19
N LEU A 162 -11.11 -8.81 -11.99
CA LEU A 162 -12.39 -9.31 -11.52
C LEU A 162 -12.29 -10.74 -11.02
N GLY A 163 -11.66 -11.65 -11.77
CA GLY A 163 -11.42 -13.02 -11.31
C GLY A 163 -10.65 -13.06 -9.98
N ILE A 164 -9.61 -12.25 -9.85
CA ILE A 164 -8.79 -12.17 -8.62
C ILE A 164 -9.57 -11.55 -7.45
N SER A 165 -10.40 -10.52 -7.69
CA SER A 165 -11.11 -9.79 -6.63
C SER A 165 -12.15 -10.66 -5.91
N PHE A 166 -12.70 -11.67 -6.61
CA PHE A 166 -13.55 -12.68 -5.99
C PHE A 166 -12.82 -13.43 -4.87
N PHE A 167 -11.56 -13.82 -5.11
CA PHE A 167 -10.78 -14.61 -4.15
C PHE A 167 -10.00 -13.74 -3.16
N ALA A 168 -9.75 -12.49 -3.51
CA ALA A 168 -9.10 -11.54 -2.64
C ALA A 168 -9.97 -11.19 -1.40
N PRO A 169 -9.32 -10.78 -0.31
CA PRO A 169 -7.87 -10.71 -0.11
C PRO A 169 -7.21 -12.08 0.12
N PHE A 170 -5.98 -12.24 -0.37
CA PHE A 170 -5.18 -13.43 -0.10
C PHE A 170 -4.57 -13.38 1.30
N PRO A 171 -4.43 -14.52 1.99
CA PRO A 171 -3.75 -14.61 3.27
C PRO A 171 -2.28 -14.22 3.12
N SER A 172 -1.84 -13.27 3.94
CA SER A 172 -0.44 -12.89 4.04
C SER A 172 0.15 -13.60 5.25
N ILE A 173 1.03 -14.56 5.04
CA ILE A 173 1.77 -15.30 6.07
C ILE A 173 3.02 -14.51 6.52
N VAL A 174 3.41 -13.51 5.72
CA VAL A 174 4.50 -12.60 6.03
C VAL A 174 3.99 -11.50 6.96
N LYS A 175 4.67 -11.30 8.09
CA LYS A 175 4.43 -10.15 8.98
C LYS A 175 4.95 -8.90 8.28
N VAL A 176 4.04 -8.03 7.89
CA VAL A 176 4.41 -6.70 7.40
C VAL A 176 4.36 -5.76 8.60
N PRO A 177 5.49 -5.16 9.03
CA PRO A 177 5.45 -4.06 9.98
C PRO A 177 4.75 -2.91 9.27
N ILE A 178 3.44 -2.77 9.50
CA ILE A 178 2.70 -1.60 9.07
C ILE A 178 3.10 -0.51 10.07
N GLU A 179 3.66 0.60 9.60
CA GLU A 179 3.82 1.81 10.42
C GLU A 179 2.43 2.19 10.95
N GLY A 180 2.23 2.04 12.26
CA GLY A 180 0.91 2.14 12.91
C GLY A 180 0.39 0.84 13.54
N GLY A 181 1.11 -0.28 13.38
CA GLY A 181 0.96 -1.53 14.12
C GLY A 181 -0.47 -2.05 14.18
N LEU A 182 -0.88 -2.91 13.23
CA LEU A 182 -1.99 -3.82 13.54
C LEU A 182 -1.55 -4.63 14.77
N PRO A 183 -2.27 -4.58 15.90
CA PRO A 183 -1.93 -5.39 17.05
C PRO A 183 -1.82 -6.85 16.60
N HIS A 184 -0.86 -7.59 17.19
CA HIS A 184 -0.53 -8.95 16.76
C HIS A 184 -1.75 -9.88 16.64
N ASN A 185 -2.79 -9.59 17.42
CA ASN A 185 -4.04 -10.33 17.49
C ASN A 185 -4.92 -10.17 16.23
N GLU A 186 -4.95 -8.99 15.59
CA GLU A 186 -5.81 -8.75 14.42
C GLU A 186 -5.32 -9.51 13.18
N TYR A 187 -4.01 -9.66 13.09
CA TYR A 187 -3.34 -10.37 12.00
C TYR A 187 -3.82 -11.84 11.90
N TYR A 188 -3.97 -12.53 13.03
CA TYR A 188 -4.39 -13.94 13.03
C TYR A 188 -5.82 -14.14 12.52
N TYR A 189 -6.77 -13.28 12.93
CA TYR A 189 -8.15 -13.34 12.42
C TYR A 189 -8.21 -13.07 10.92
N HIS A 190 -7.41 -12.12 10.43
CA HIS A 190 -7.35 -11.81 9.01
C HIS A 190 -6.74 -12.96 8.20
N VAL A 191 -5.64 -13.56 8.65
CA VAL A 191 -5.01 -14.69 7.95
C VAL A 191 -5.94 -15.91 7.93
N ALA A 192 -6.45 -16.32 9.10
CA ALA A 192 -7.37 -17.45 9.19
C ALA A 192 -8.65 -17.23 8.39
N GLY A 193 -9.23 -16.04 8.49
CA GLY A 193 -10.42 -15.69 7.71
C GLY A 193 -10.18 -15.65 6.21
N ASN A 194 -9.03 -15.17 5.74
CA ASN A 194 -8.71 -15.18 4.32
C ASN A 194 -8.48 -16.60 3.79
N PHE A 195 -7.87 -17.50 4.58
CA PHE A 195 -7.79 -18.93 4.21
C PHE A 195 -9.17 -19.58 4.14
N TYR A 196 -10.02 -19.35 5.15
CA TYR A 196 -11.39 -19.82 5.16
C TYR A 196 -12.17 -19.30 3.95
N TRP A 197 -12.00 -18.02 3.63
CA TRP A 197 -12.60 -17.39 2.46
C TRP A 197 -12.11 -18.02 1.16
N LEU A 198 -10.79 -18.25 1.00
CA LEU A 198 -10.26 -18.90 -0.19
C LEU A 198 -10.88 -20.28 -0.41
N ILE A 199 -11.06 -21.08 0.64
CA ILE A 199 -11.70 -22.39 0.51
C ILE A 199 -13.17 -22.24 0.08
N LEU A 200 -13.92 -21.35 0.73
CA LEU A 200 -15.35 -21.16 0.45
C LEU A 200 -15.65 -20.39 -0.84
N GLY A 201 -14.70 -19.61 -1.35
CA GLY A 201 -14.83 -18.86 -2.59
C GLY A 201 -15.15 -19.76 -3.78
N PHE A 202 -14.53 -20.94 -3.85
CA PHE A 202 -14.85 -21.96 -4.85
C PHE A 202 -16.32 -22.37 -4.82
N PHE A 203 -16.82 -22.75 -3.64
CA PHE A 203 -18.21 -23.15 -3.48
C PHE A 203 -19.17 -21.99 -3.74
N SER A 204 -18.77 -20.75 -3.43
CA SER A 204 -19.54 -19.55 -3.74
C SER A 204 -19.75 -19.38 -5.25
N LEU A 205 -18.70 -19.58 -6.05
CA LEU A 205 -18.79 -19.52 -7.52
C LEU A 205 -19.63 -20.67 -8.08
N ILE A 206 -19.52 -21.88 -7.53
CA ILE A 206 -20.37 -23.00 -7.93
C ILE A 206 -21.83 -22.72 -7.60
N GLY A 207 -22.10 -22.17 -6.41
CA GLY A 207 -23.44 -21.76 -6.01
C GLY A 207 -24.00 -20.70 -6.96
N LEU A 208 -23.19 -19.72 -7.36
CA LEU A 208 -23.55 -18.71 -8.35
C LEU A 208 -23.88 -19.32 -9.71
N TYR A 209 -22.97 -20.14 -10.24
CA TYR A 209 -23.16 -20.84 -11.50
C TYR A 209 -24.46 -21.65 -11.51
N GLN A 210 -24.72 -22.40 -10.44
CA GLN A 210 -25.93 -23.20 -10.34
C GLN A 210 -27.19 -22.34 -10.16
N ALA A 211 -27.14 -21.26 -9.39
CA ALA A 211 -28.27 -20.37 -9.24
C ALA A 211 -28.69 -19.75 -10.58
N ILE A 212 -27.71 -19.39 -11.42
CA ILE A 212 -27.92 -18.93 -12.79
C ILE A 212 -28.48 -20.07 -13.66
N ARG A 213 -27.84 -21.25 -13.65
CA ARG A 213 -28.24 -22.42 -14.45
C ARG A 213 -29.67 -22.90 -14.15
N TYR A 214 -30.10 -22.83 -12.89
CA TYR A 214 -31.46 -23.19 -12.47
C TYR A 214 -32.42 -21.99 -12.47
N HIS A 215 -32.05 -20.88 -13.11
CA HIS A 215 -32.86 -19.67 -13.27
C HIS A 215 -33.51 -19.19 -11.95
N ARG A 216 -32.76 -19.22 -10.84
CA ARG A 216 -33.26 -18.79 -9.52
C ARG A 216 -33.32 -17.27 -9.44
N GLN A 217 -34.36 -16.67 -10.03
CA GLN A 217 -34.51 -15.22 -10.19
C GLN A 217 -34.37 -14.42 -8.88
N LEU A 218 -34.84 -14.96 -7.75
CA LEU A 218 -34.72 -14.27 -6.44
C LEU A 218 -33.25 -14.07 -6.01
N THR A 219 -32.33 -14.92 -6.49
CA THR A 219 -30.90 -14.80 -6.15
C THR A 219 -30.21 -13.65 -6.89
N VAL A 220 -30.87 -13.06 -7.91
CA VAL A 220 -30.35 -11.91 -8.67
C VAL A 220 -30.00 -10.75 -7.77
N ALA A 221 -30.77 -10.52 -6.70
CA ALA A 221 -30.48 -9.48 -5.72
C ALA A 221 -29.11 -9.66 -5.06
N ILE A 222 -28.79 -10.90 -4.68
CA ILE A 222 -27.52 -11.22 -4.04
C ILE A 222 -26.37 -11.11 -5.02
N TRP A 223 -26.46 -11.75 -6.19
CA TRP A 223 -25.29 -11.80 -7.06
C TRP A 223 -25.02 -10.48 -7.77
N SER A 224 -26.05 -9.68 -8.06
CA SER A 224 -25.88 -8.33 -8.59
C SER A 224 -25.16 -7.43 -7.58
N PHE A 225 -25.52 -7.55 -6.30
CA PHE A 225 -24.80 -6.86 -5.23
C PHE A 225 -23.34 -7.33 -5.13
N VAL A 226 -23.09 -8.65 -5.15
CA VAL A 226 -21.73 -9.20 -5.09
C VAL A 226 -20.88 -8.69 -6.25
N LEU A 227 -21.36 -8.80 -7.49
CA LEU A 227 -20.63 -8.35 -8.68
C LEU A 227 -20.41 -6.85 -8.69
N GLY A 228 -21.46 -6.06 -8.47
CA GLY A 228 -21.35 -4.60 -8.46
C GLY A 228 -20.45 -4.09 -7.34
N TYR A 229 -20.48 -4.71 -6.17
CA TYR A 229 -19.57 -4.35 -5.08
C TYR A 229 -18.12 -4.69 -5.40
N GLN A 230 -17.87 -5.85 -6.01
CA GLN A 230 -16.52 -6.22 -6.46
C GLN A 230 -16.01 -5.27 -7.54
N MET A 231 -16.86 -4.81 -8.46
CA MET A 231 -16.48 -3.77 -9.43
C MET A 231 -16.03 -2.47 -8.75
N ILE A 232 -16.77 -2.01 -7.74
CA ILE A 232 -16.38 -0.82 -6.94
C ILE A 232 -15.02 -1.04 -6.25
N LEU A 233 -14.77 -2.24 -5.71
CA LEU A 233 -13.49 -2.56 -5.05
C LEU A 233 -12.31 -2.66 -6.03
N ILE A 234 -12.56 -3.09 -7.27
CA ILE A 234 -11.53 -3.14 -8.32
C ILE A 234 -11.18 -1.72 -8.76
N GLN A 235 -12.18 -0.89 -9.07
CA GLN A 235 -11.99 0.51 -9.48
C GLN A 235 -11.22 1.31 -8.42
N SER A 236 -11.53 1.08 -7.14
CA SER A 236 -10.81 1.74 -6.03
C SER A 236 -9.50 1.06 -5.62
N VAL A 237 -9.11 -0.06 -6.26
CA VAL A 237 -7.91 -0.87 -5.90
C VAL A 237 -7.90 -1.24 -4.41
N MET A 238 -9.09 -1.53 -3.86
CA MET A 238 -9.31 -1.86 -2.45
C MET A 238 -9.69 -3.32 -2.22
N PHE A 239 -9.81 -4.13 -3.29
CA PHE A 239 -10.17 -5.55 -3.21
C PHE A 239 -9.19 -6.40 -2.37
N SER A 240 -7.93 -5.96 -2.23
CA SER A 240 -6.93 -6.61 -1.38
C SER A 240 -7.05 -6.27 0.12
N SER A 241 -7.98 -5.40 0.51
CA SER A 241 -8.21 -5.03 1.90
C SER A 241 -9.32 -5.91 2.52
N VAL A 242 -8.99 -6.55 3.64
CA VAL A 242 -9.94 -7.36 4.42
C VAL A 242 -11.17 -6.55 4.81
N ARG A 243 -10.95 -5.34 5.33
CA ARG A 243 -12.00 -4.42 5.77
C ARG A 243 -12.98 -4.07 4.66
N PHE A 244 -12.47 -3.69 3.49
CA PHE A 244 -13.33 -3.30 2.38
C PHE A 244 -13.99 -4.50 1.71
N SER A 245 -13.41 -5.70 1.80
CA SER A 245 -14.04 -6.92 1.27
C SER A 245 -15.12 -7.50 2.20
N PHE A 246 -15.09 -7.20 3.51
CA PHE A 246 -16.01 -7.79 4.49
C PHE A 246 -17.50 -7.69 4.10
N PRO A 247 -18.01 -6.57 3.56
CA PRO A 247 -19.44 -6.42 3.32
C PRO A 247 -20.03 -7.40 2.30
N VAL A 248 -19.22 -7.92 1.38
CA VAL A 248 -19.70 -8.88 0.38
C VAL A 248 -19.67 -10.33 0.88
N LYS A 249 -18.81 -10.64 1.85
CA LYS A 249 -18.57 -12.01 2.33
C LYS A 249 -19.83 -12.72 2.85
N PRO A 250 -20.74 -12.10 3.63
CA PRO A 250 -21.95 -12.78 4.06
C PRO A 250 -22.74 -13.34 2.88
N PHE A 251 -22.94 -12.55 1.83
CA PHE A 251 -23.71 -12.93 0.66
C PHE A 251 -23.04 -14.04 -0.14
N MET A 252 -21.72 -13.97 -0.27
CA MET A 252 -20.93 -15.04 -0.88
C MET A 252 -21.00 -16.34 -0.09
N LEU A 253 -21.07 -16.29 1.25
CA LEU A 253 -21.25 -17.46 2.10
C LEU A 253 -22.64 -18.09 1.95
N ILE A 254 -23.69 -17.30 1.68
CA ILE A 254 -25.02 -17.83 1.31
C ILE A 254 -24.89 -18.65 0.02
N MET A 255 -24.19 -18.13 -0.97
CA MET A 255 -23.96 -18.84 -2.23
C MET A 255 -23.07 -20.07 -2.03
N ALA A 256 -22.06 -19.99 -1.15
CA ALA A 256 -21.21 -21.13 -0.82
C ALA A 256 -21.99 -22.28 -0.20
N ALA A 257 -22.92 -21.99 0.72
CA ALA A 257 -23.80 -23.01 1.29
C ALA A 257 -24.65 -23.71 0.23
N PHE A 258 -25.18 -22.96 -0.74
CA PHE A 258 -25.93 -23.52 -1.86
C PHE A 258 -25.03 -24.39 -2.77
N GLY A 259 -23.82 -23.90 -3.08
CA GLY A 259 -22.86 -24.62 -3.90
C GLY A 259 -22.38 -25.92 -3.27
N ILE A 260 -22.09 -25.93 -1.96
CA ILE A 260 -21.71 -27.15 -1.21
C ILE A 260 -22.81 -28.20 -1.30
N TYR A 261 -24.07 -27.81 -1.05
CA TYR A 261 -25.20 -28.75 -1.03
C TYR A 261 -25.44 -29.44 -2.40
N ARG A 262 -25.02 -28.81 -3.48
CA ARG A 262 -25.29 -29.24 -4.85
C ARG A 262 -24.07 -29.79 -5.57
N LEU A 263 -22.88 -29.72 -4.99
CA LEU A 263 -21.68 -30.24 -5.61
C LEU A 263 -21.73 -31.76 -5.65
N LYS A 264 -21.66 -32.34 -6.85
CA LYS A 264 -21.60 -33.81 -7.04
C LYS A 264 -20.18 -34.33 -7.29
N ASN A 265 -19.27 -33.48 -7.78
CA ASN A 265 -17.93 -33.88 -8.20
C ASN A 265 -16.85 -33.05 -7.49
N HIS A 266 -15.98 -33.73 -6.75
CA HIS A 266 -14.93 -33.11 -5.94
C HIS A 266 -13.62 -32.85 -6.70
N LYS A 267 -13.42 -33.41 -7.91
CA LYS A 267 -12.15 -33.29 -8.66
C LYS A 267 -11.75 -31.82 -8.94
N TRP A 268 -12.73 -30.99 -9.30
CA TRP A 268 -12.51 -29.56 -9.55
C TRP A 268 -12.07 -28.80 -8.30
N PHE A 269 -12.47 -29.26 -7.11
CA PHE A 269 -12.06 -28.64 -5.85
C PHE A 269 -10.58 -28.89 -5.58
N THR A 270 -10.08 -30.10 -5.82
CA THR A 270 -8.64 -30.40 -5.68
C THR A 270 -7.80 -29.54 -6.62
N PHE A 271 -8.19 -29.42 -7.88
CA PHE A 271 -7.51 -28.55 -8.85
C PHE A 271 -7.51 -27.08 -8.41
N TYR A 272 -8.65 -26.59 -7.90
CA TYR A 272 -8.78 -25.25 -7.35
C TYR A 272 -7.84 -25.01 -6.15
N LEU A 273 -7.71 -25.98 -5.24
CA LEU A 273 -6.80 -25.89 -4.09
C LEU A 273 -5.34 -25.77 -4.53
N VAL A 274 -4.93 -26.49 -5.57
CA VAL A 274 -3.57 -26.40 -6.13
C VAL A 274 -3.31 -25.01 -6.71
N ILE A 275 -4.24 -24.48 -7.51
CA ILE A 275 -4.11 -23.12 -8.08
C ILE A 275 -4.03 -22.07 -6.96
N THR A 276 -4.95 -22.13 -6.00
CA THR A 276 -4.98 -21.15 -4.90
C THR A 276 -3.76 -21.23 -4.01
N PHE A 277 -3.18 -22.42 -3.80
CA PHE A 277 -1.91 -22.59 -3.12
C PHE A 277 -0.78 -21.80 -3.80
N PHE A 278 -0.63 -21.94 -5.13
CA PHE A 278 0.36 -21.16 -5.88
C PHE A 278 0.05 -19.66 -5.87
N MET A 279 -1.21 -19.25 -5.93
CA MET A 279 -1.60 -17.84 -5.81
C MET A 279 -1.22 -17.26 -4.44
N VAL A 280 -1.41 -18.02 -3.36
CA VAL A 280 -1.02 -17.61 -2.00
C VAL A 280 0.51 -17.48 -1.90
N ILE A 281 1.27 -18.43 -2.45
CA ILE A 281 2.74 -18.33 -2.50
C ILE A 281 3.16 -17.10 -3.31
N GLY A 282 2.59 -16.90 -4.50
CA GLY A 282 2.89 -15.75 -5.36
C GLY A 282 2.58 -14.42 -4.67
N TRP A 283 1.43 -14.32 -4.00
CA TRP A 283 1.07 -13.14 -3.22
C TRP A 283 2.07 -12.85 -2.10
N ASN A 284 2.45 -13.86 -1.34
CA ASN A 284 3.41 -13.71 -0.26
C ASN A 284 4.82 -13.37 -0.78
N TYR A 285 5.23 -13.93 -1.92
CA TYR A 285 6.47 -13.57 -2.59
C TYR A 285 6.48 -12.10 -3.04
N ILE A 286 5.38 -11.61 -3.64
CA ILE A 286 5.25 -10.19 -4.00
C ILE A 286 5.34 -9.30 -2.76
N ARG A 287 4.70 -9.69 -1.64
CA ARG A 287 4.81 -8.93 -0.39
C ARG A 287 6.23 -8.94 0.18
N LEU A 288 6.94 -10.08 0.13
CA LEU A 288 8.35 -10.16 0.54
C LEU A 288 9.24 -9.28 -0.35
N LYS A 289 9.04 -9.31 -1.66
CA LYS A 289 9.80 -8.46 -2.60
C LYS A 289 9.50 -6.98 -2.41
N ARG A 290 8.28 -6.61 -1.99
CA ARG A 290 7.92 -5.24 -1.61
C ARG A 290 8.58 -4.79 -0.32
N GLN A 291 8.91 -5.72 0.58
CA GLN A 291 9.86 -5.51 1.68
C GLN A 291 11.32 -5.56 1.20
N GLY A 292 11.56 -5.45 -0.11
CA GLY A 292 12.87 -5.58 -0.74
C GLY A 292 13.93 -4.86 0.07
N TRP A 293 14.98 -5.60 0.39
CA TRP A 293 15.94 -5.21 1.41
C TRP A 293 16.60 -3.90 0.97
N MET A 294 16.22 -2.77 1.57
CA MET A 294 16.77 -1.50 1.11
C MET A 294 18.20 -1.40 1.62
N LYS A 295 19.10 -1.77 0.72
CA LYS A 295 20.52 -1.51 0.87
C LYS A 295 20.78 -0.07 0.48
N ILE A 296 21.30 0.70 1.42
CA ILE A 296 21.70 2.09 1.18
C ILE A 296 23.21 2.15 1.23
N PHE A 297 23.80 2.73 0.19
CA PHE A 297 25.22 3.01 0.19
C PHE A 297 25.44 4.42 0.74
N VAL A 298 26.32 4.55 1.72
CA VAL A 298 26.72 5.84 2.28
C VAL A 298 28.22 6.01 2.06
N VAL A 299 28.58 6.96 1.20
CA VAL A 299 29.95 7.16 0.74
C VAL A 299 30.54 8.36 1.47
N THR A 300 31.35 8.09 2.50
CA THR A 300 31.80 9.11 3.47
C THR A 300 33.25 9.54 3.27
N GLY A 301 34.09 8.66 2.72
CA GLY A 301 35.50 8.99 2.48
C GLY A 301 36.29 9.23 3.76
N ARG A 302 36.83 10.45 3.91
CA ARG A 302 37.70 10.89 5.02
C ARG A 302 36.91 11.61 6.11
N LEU A 303 35.79 11.03 6.48
CA LEU A 303 34.97 11.56 7.57
C LEU A 303 35.44 10.99 8.91
N GLY A 304 35.49 11.85 9.92
CA GLY A 304 35.75 11.40 11.29
C GLY A 304 34.66 10.42 11.75
N GLU A 305 35.02 9.48 12.62
CA GLU A 305 34.15 8.39 13.08
C GLU A 305 32.78 8.90 13.54
N ASN A 306 32.77 9.93 14.38
CA ASN A 306 31.54 10.55 14.88
C ASN A 306 30.63 11.03 13.74
N LEU A 307 31.19 11.67 12.71
CA LEU A 307 30.38 12.25 11.63
C LEU A 307 29.84 11.16 10.68
N VAL A 308 30.59 10.06 10.50
CA VAL A 308 30.07 8.87 9.83
C VAL A 308 28.92 8.30 10.63
N TYR A 309 29.15 8.03 11.93
CA TYR A 309 28.16 7.49 12.85
C TYR A 309 26.84 8.28 12.83
N TYR A 310 26.91 9.62 12.98
CA TYR A 310 25.72 10.48 13.00
C TYR A 310 24.97 10.59 11.67
N LYS A 311 25.63 10.25 10.55
CA LYS A 311 24.97 10.23 9.24
C LYS A 311 24.40 8.86 8.91
N THR A 312 25.01 7.80 9.40
CA THR A 312 24.59 6.42 9.10
C THR A 312 23.56 5.90 10.09
N LEU A 313 23.65 6.26 11.38
CA LEU A 313 22.77 5.74 12.42
C LEU A 313 21.29 6.07 12.17
N PRO A 314 20.89 7.31 11.81
CA PRO A 314 19.48 7.60 11.54
C PRO A 314 18.95 6.78 10.37
N ILE A 315 19.79 6.53 9.36
CA ILE A 315 19.45 5.73 8.18
C ILE A 315 19.32 4.26 8.55
N ALA A 316 20.26 3.72 9.34
CA ALA A 316 20.27 2.32 9.78
C ALA A 316 19.09 2.00 10.71
N ASN A 317 18.64 2.97 11.49
CA ASN A 317 17.50 2.83 12.39
C ASN A 317 16.15 2.89 11.66
N LEU A 318 16.10 3.26 10.38
CA LEU A 318 14.85 3.20 9.61
C LEU A 318 14.40 1.74 9.50
N PRO A 319 13.13 1.43 9.81
CA PRO A 319 12.62 0.05 9.80
C PRO A 319 12.66 -0.56 8.39
N VAL A 320 12.61 0.29 7.38
CA VAL A 320 12.62 -0.09 5.97
C VAL A 320 14.03 -0.34 5.41
N VAL A 321 15.09 0.03 6.14
CA VAL A 321 16.50 -0.15 5.74
C VAL A 321 17.07 -1.39 6.40
N ASP A 322 17.57 -2.33 5.60
CA ASP A 322 18.11 -3.60 6.11
C ASP A 322 19.61 -3.56 6.31
N GLU A 323 20.33 -2.89 5.41
CA GLU A 323 21.78 -2.81 5.46
C GLU A 323 22.23 -1.44 4.95
N VAL A 324 23.02 -0.74 5.76
CA VAL A 324 23.74 0.47 5.34
C VAL A 324 25.18 0.08 5.08
N ILE A 325 25.59 0.19 3.82
CA ILE A 325 26.95 -0.12 3.40
C ILE A 325 27.73 1.18 3.33
N VAL A 326 28.74 1.30 4.18
CA VAL A 326 29.50 2.54 4.35
C VAL A 326 30.87 2.39 3.70
N PHE A 327 31.16 3.26 2.74
CA PHE A 327 32.47 3.33 2.09
C PHE A 327 33.34 4.35 2.82
N CYS A 328 34.30 3.86 3.59
CA CYS A 328 35.19 4.65 4.44
C CYS A 328 36.66 4.21 4.33
N GLU A 329 37.61 5.04 4.76
CA GLU A 329 39.03 4.69 4.68
C GLU A 329 39.43 3.57 5.67
N ARG A 330 38.79 3.51 6.85
CA ARG A 330 39.08 2.55 7.92
C ARG A 330 37.77 2.03 8.51
N PRO A 331 37.72 0.77 8.99
CA PRO A 331 36.53 0.25 9.65
C PRO A 331 36.30 1.05 10.93
N LEU A 332 35.04 1.33 11.24
CA LEU A 332 34.64 2.02 12.46
C LEU A 332 34.01 1.03 13.43
N THR A 333 33.59 1.51 14.60
CA THR A 333 32.78 0.70 15.53
C THR A 333 31.59 0.06 14.81
N ASN A 334 31.44 -1.26 14.92
CA ASN A 334 30.30 -1.97 14.35
C ASN A 334 29.03 -1.62 15.12
N PHE A 335 27.95 -1.33 14.39
CA PHE A 335 26.62 -1.23 14.95
C PHE A 335 25.59 -1.87 14.02
N HIS A 336 24.41 -2.13 14.58
CA HIS A 336 23.35 -2.91 13.95
C HIS A 336 23.02 -2.39 12.54
N LYS A 337 22.92 -3.30 11.57
CA LYS A 337 22.65 -3.05 10.13
C LYS A 337 23.74 -2.31 9.34
N VAL A 338 24.92 -2.01 9.92
CA VAL A 338 25.97 -1.30 9.19
C VAL A 338 27.12 -2.22 8.82
N ARG A 339 27.51 -2.16 7.54
CA ARG A 339 28.64 -2.89 7.00
C ARG A 339 29.63 -1.94 6.37
N TYR A 340 30.89 -2.03 6.76
CA TYR A 340 31.96 -1.20 6.20
C TYR A 340 32.61 -1.87 5.00
N ILE A 341 32.78 -1.10 3.92
CA ILE A 341 33.71 -1.41 2.85
C ILE A 341 34.86 -0.42 2.96
N THR A 342 36.06 -0.97 3.13
CA THR A 342 37.27 -0.18 3.27
C THR A 342 38.19 -0.35 2.09
N ILE A 343 39.11 0.60 1.96
CA ILE A 343 40.22 0.50 1.01
C ILE A 343 41.14 -0.62 1.50
N PRO A 344 41.59 -1.52 0.61
CA PRO A 344 42.54 -2.57 0.97
C PRO A 344 43.77 -2.04 1.71
N GLY A 345 44.17 -2.73 2.78
CA GLY A 345 45.29 -2.33 3.63
C GLY A 345 46.62 -2.13 2.88
N TRP A 346 46.85 -2.89 1.80
CA TRP A 346 48.08 -2.80 0.98
C TRP A 346 48.25 -1.41 0.33
N ILE A 347 47.17 -0.68 0.03
CA ILE A 347 47.26 0.68 -0.53
C ILE A 347 47.90 1.64 0.48
N PHE A 348 47.72 1.38 1.78
CA PHE A 348 48.32 2.18 2.84
C PHE A 348 49.80 1.86 3.08
N GLN A 349 50.29 0.71 2.61
CA GLN A 349 51.70 0.29 2.73
C GLN A 349 52.61 0.90 1.64
N ILE A 350 52.04 1.56 0.63
CA ILE A 350 52.79 2.21 -0.45
C ILE A 350 53.59 3.38 0.13
N LYS A 351 54.93 3.29 0.05
CA LYS A 351 55.87 4.27 0.62
C LYS A 351 55.70 5.69 0.03
N PHE A 352 55.42 5.79 -1.27
CA PHE A 352 55.33 7.08 -1.95
C PHE A 352 53.92 7.70 -1.81
N PRO A 353 53.78 8.85 -1.12
CA PRO A 353 52.46 9.45 -0.83
C PRO A 353 51.71 9.89 -2.08
N PHE A 354 52.43 10.31 -3.13
CA PHE A 354 51.85 10.71 -4.41
C PHE A 354 51.19 9.53 -5.14
N ILE A 355 51.90 8.40 -5.27
CA ILE A 355 51.39 7.16 -5.88
C ILE A 355 50.19 6.64 -5.10
N ARG A 356 50.28 6.63 -3.76
CA ARG A 356 49.16 6.27 -2.88
C ARG A 356 47.92 7.13 -3.12
N ARG A 357 48.09 8.45 -3.31
CA ARG A 357 46.99 9.36 -3.60
C ARG A 357 46.33 9.06 -4.95
N ILE A 358 47.12 8.82 -6.00
CA ILE A 358 46.61 8.48 -7.34
C ILE A 358 45.84 7.16 -7.31
N ILE A 359 46.44 6.10 -6.76
CA ILE A 359 45.81 4.79 -6.67
C ILE A 359 44.48 4.89 -5.93
N ARG A 360 44.41 5.64 -4.84
CA ARG A 360 43.15 5.83 -4.11
C ARG A 360 42.09 6.57 -4.93
N ILE A 361 42.46 7.64 -5.62
CA ILE A 361 41.54 8.42 -6.47
C ILE A 361 40.89 7.52 -7.53
N ILE A 362 41.62 6.54 -8.05
CA ILE A 362 41.12 5.57 -9.05
C ILE A 362 40.37 4.41 -8.38
N TYR A 363 40.90 3.86 -7.29
CA TYR A 363 40.37 2.66 -6.67
C TYR A 363 39.00 2.88 -6.01
N GLU A 364 38.79 4.00 -5.32
CA GLU A 364 37.52 4.30 -4.65
C GLU A 364 36.30 4.31 -5.60
N PRO A 365 36.29 5.03 -6.74
CA PRO A 365 35.16 5.01 -7.66
C PRO A 365 34.96 3.63 -8.29
N VAL A 366 36.04 2.93 -8.65
CA VAL A 366 35.95 1.57 -9.23
C VAL A 366 35.34 0.59 -8.22
N GLN A 367 35.78 0.65 -6.96
CA GLN A 367 35.23 -0.17 -5.89
C GLN A 367 33.73 0.13 -5.68
N LEU A 368 33.35 1.41 -5.62
CA LEU A 368 31.97 1.82 -5.47
C LEU A 368 31.10 1.31 -6.63
N ILE A 369 31.56 1.46 -7.88
CA ILE A 369 30.87 0.98 -9.08
C ILE A 369 30.71 -0.55 -9.04
N TYR A 370 31.78 -1.30 -8.72
CA TYR A 370 31.74 -2.75 -8.62
C TYR A 370 30.69 -3.23 -7.62
N PHE A 371 30.68 -2.66 -6.40
CA PHE A 371 29.69 -3.03 -5.39
C PHE A 371 28.28 -2.55 -5.74
N ALA A 372 28.15 -1.41 -6.42
CA ALA A 372 26.85 -0.93 -6.88
C ALA A 372 26.23 -1.89 -7.90
N PHE A 373 27.02 -2.45 -8.83
CA PHE A 373 26.55 -3.51 -9.75
C PHE A 373 26.23 -4.81 -9.01
N LYS A 374 27.09 -5.22 -8.07
CA LYS A 374 26.95 -6.48 -7.33
C LYS A 374 25.71 -6.51 -6.43
N TRP A 375 25.42 -5.40 -5.76
CA TRP A 375 24.40 -5.36 -4.71
C TRP A 375 23.18 -4.50 -5.04
N LYS A 376 23.22 -3.75 -6.14
CA LYS A 376 22.10 -2.93 -6.65
C LYS A 376 21.40 -2.15 -5.53
N PRO A 377 22.13 -1.24 -4.84
CA PRO A 377 21.54 -0.48 -3.75
C PRO A 377 20.32 0.32 -4.24
N PHE A 378 19.40 0.58 -3.33
CA PHE A 378 18.23 1.42 -3.63
C PHE A 378 18.64 2.89 -3.79
N ILE A 379 19.56 3.35 -2.94
CA ILE A 379 20.10 4.71 -2.93
C ILE A 379 21.61 4.66 -2.73
N ILE A 380 22.32 5.54 -3.44
CA ILE A 380 23.71 5.88 -3.16
C ILE A 380 23.76 7.32 -2.66
N ASN A 381 24.17 7.51 -1.40
CA ASN A 381 24.34 8.80 -0.77
C ASN A 381 25.83 9.18 -0.73
N GLY A 382 26.23 10.17 -1.53
CA GLY A 382 27.55 10.79 -1.44
C GLY A 382 27.58 11.88 -0.37
N VAL A 383 28.44 11.72 0.64
CA VAL A 383 28.65 12.74 1.66
C VAL A 383 29.78 13.67 1.22
N TYR A 384 29.48 14.96 1.11
CA TYR A 384 30.21 15.99 0.36
C TYR A 384 30.06 15.90 -1.17
N THR A 385 30.16 17.05 -1.83
CA THR A 385 30.18 17.21 -3.30
C THR A 385 31.38 16.49 -3.93
N LEU A 386 32.61 16.86 -3.58
CA LEU A 386 33.82 16.30 -4.19
C LEU A 386 34.75 15.63 -3.16
N PRO A 387 35.37 14.49 -3.52
CA PRO A 387 35.12 13.67 -4.71
C PRO A 387 33.90 12.72 -4.55
N LYS A 388 33.32 12.64 -3.36
CA LYS A 388 32.38 11.56 -2.98
C LYS A 388 31.01 11.68 -3.65
N GLY A 389 30.42 12.86 -3.67
CA GLY A 389 29.19 13.15 -4.41
C GLY A 389 29.32 12.82 -5.90
N LEU A 390 30.45 13.19 -6.51
CA LEU A 390 30.71 12.90 -7.91
C LEU A 390 30.83 11.39 -8.17
N ASN A 391 31.62 10.68 -7.35
CA ASN A 391 31.76 9.22 -7.47
C ASN A 391 30.41 8.51 -7.29
N SER A 392 29.60 8.95 -6.32
CA SER A 392 28.25 8.44 -6.08
C SER A 392 27.32 8.66 -7.28
N LEU A 393 27.38 9.84 -7.91
CA LEU A 393 26.59 10.17 -9.09
C LEU A 393 26.99 9.32 -10.30
N ILE A 394 28.29 9.11 -10.51
CA ILE A 394 28.78 8.26 -11.62
C ILE A 394 28.30 6.82 -11.40
N ALA A 395 28.53 6.28 -10.20
CA ALA A 395 28.09 4.93 -9.87
C ALA A 395 26.57 4.79 -10.04
N SER A 396 25.78 5.75 -9.55
CA SER A 396 24.33 5.71 -9.63
C SER A 396 23.82 5.75 -11.07
N LYS A 397 24.46 6.54 -11.94
CA LYS A 397 24.09 6.63 -13.37
C LYS A 397 24.39 5.33 -14.10
N LEU A 398 25.53 4.71 -13.81
CA LEU A 398 25.92 3.42 -14.41
C LEU A 398 25.03 2.26 -13.96
N THR A 399 24.51 2.30 -12.73
CA THR A 399 23.67 1.22 -12.17
C THR A 399 22.17 1.51 -12.17
N SER A 400 21.74 2.64 -12.77
CA SER A 400 20.36 3.13 -12.73
C SER A 400 19.78 3.25 -11.31
N THR A 401 20.63 3.59 -10.34
CA THR A 401 20.27 3.79 -8.93
C THR A 401 19.98 5.27 -8.63
N LYS A 402 19.17 5.55 -7.60
CA LYS A 402 18.93 6.92 -7.13
C LYS A 402 20.16 7.48 -6.40
N CYS A 403 20.54 8.72 -6.72
CA CYS A 403 21.64 9.43 -6.08
C CYS A 403 21.14 10.51 -5.13
N ILE A 404 21.69 10.52 -3.92
CA ILE A 404 21.58 11.63 -2.96
C ILE A 404 22.98 12.23 -2.78
N ILE A 405 23.07 13.56 -2.74
CA ILE A 405 24.30 14.26 -2.38
C ILE A 405 24.04 15.08 -1.12
N SER A 406 24.80 14.79 -0.06
CA SER A 406 24.73 15.51 1.21
C SER A 406 25.76 16.64 1.23
N VAL A 407 25.29 17.90 1.16
CA VAL A 407 26.12 19.10 1.28
C VAL A 407 26.25 19.47 2.76
N LEU A 408 27.45 19.43 3.31
CA LEU A 408 27.72 19.61 4.75
C LEU A 408 28.49 20.89 5.08
N GLY A 409 29.31 21.39 4.16
CA GLY A 409 30.11 22.60 4.29
C GLY A 409 29.49 23.84 3.67
N GLY A 410 28.23 23.75 3.20
CA GLY A 410 27.49 24.88 2.63
C GLY A 410 28.22 25.51 1.44
N LYS A 411 28.35 26.84 1.47
CA LYS A 411 28.98 27.63 0.40
C LYS A 411 30.42 27.22 0.10
N GLU A 412 31.25 26.99 1.12
CA GLU A 412 32.68 26.68 0.97
C GLU A 412 32.91 25.33 0.28
N GLU A 413 31.96 24.40 0.41
CA GLU A 413 32.00 23.10 -0.27
C GLU A 413 31.65 23.22 -1.77
N ILE A 414 30.76 24.15 -2.12
CA ILE A 414 30.28 24.35 -3.49
C ILE A 414 31.26 25.25 -4.27
N GLU A 415 31.81 26.25 -3.61
CA GLU A 415 32.76 27.23 -4.14
C GLU A 415 34.14 27.07 -3.50
N PRO A 416 34.79 25.91 -3.65
CA PRO A 416 36.04 25.65 -2.95
C PRO A 416 37.11 26.67 -3.34
N ARG A 417 37.94 27.08 -2.37
CA ARG A 417 39.01 28.09 -2.55
C ARG A 417 40.17 27.62 -3.46
N PHE A 418 40.05 26.47 -4.11
CA PHE A 418 41.07 25.94 -5.02
C PHE A 418 41.02 26.66 -6.38
N PHE A 419 42.18 27.10 -6.87
CA PHE A 419 42.30 27.63 -8.22
C PHE A 419 42.27 26.48 -9.26
N PRO A 420 41.51 26.59 -10.37
CA PRO A 420 40.54 27.63 -10.69
C PRO A 420 39.15 27.38 -10.07
N GLN A 421 38.68 28.31 -9.23
CA GLN A 421 37.42 28.17 -8.46
C GLN A 421 36.19 27.99 -9.36
N PHE A 422 36.15 28.72 -10.47
CA PHE A 422 35.04 28.67 -11.44
C PHE A 422 34.81 27.25 -11.98
N PHE A 423 35.88 26.52 -12.26
CA PHE A 423 35.81 25.16 -12.79
C PHE A 423 35.19 24.19 -11.78
N TRP A 424 35.67 24.21 -10.54
CA TRP A 424 35.17 23.35 -9.48
C TRP A 424 33.73 23.67 -9.09
N LYS A 425 33.37 24.96 -9.02
CA LYS A 425 31.98 25.41 -8.84
C LYS A 425 31.07 24.85 -9.93
N LYS A 426 31.49 24.90 -11.20
CA LYS A 426 30.72 24.38 -12.33
C LYS A 426 30.49 22.87 -12.21
N ILE A 427 31.51 22.09 -11.83
CA ILE A 427 31.38 20.65 -11.59
C ILE A 427 30.41 20.37 -10.43
N ASN A 428 30.57 21.08 -9.30
CA ASN A 428 29.71 20.94 -8.14
C ASN A 428 28.23 21.24 -8.46
N LEU A 429 27.96 22.30 -9.20
CA LEU A 429 26.61 22.62 -9.64
C LEU A 429 26.05 21.58 -10.61
N TRP A 430 26.86 21.08 -11.53
CA TRP A 430 26.45 20.04 -12.47
C TRP A 430 26.05 18.75 -11.75
N GLN A 431 26.84 18.29 -10.77
CA GLN A 431 26.50 17.08 -10.03
C GLN A 431 25.23 17.25 -9.18
N LEU A 432 25.07 18.40 -8.49
CA LEU A 432 23.89 18.69 -7.68
C LEU A 432 22.63 18.77 -8.54
N LYS A 433 22.70 19.41 -9.72
CA LYS A 433 21.59 19.44 -10.68
C LYS A 433 21.20 18.04 -11.17
N SER A 434 22.19 17.17 -11.33
CA SER A 434 22.03 15.80 -11.84
C SER A 434 21.58 14.79 -10.79
N ALA A 435 21.78 15.07 -9.50
CA ALA A 435 21.33 14.23 -8.39
C ALA A 435 19.78 14.17 -8.32
N ASN A 436 19.25 13.08 -7.74
CA ASN A 436 17.83 12.90 -7.52
C ASN A 436 17.33 13.74 -6.34
N ALA A 437 18.13 13.79 -5.27
CA ALA A 437 17.89 14.63 -4.10
C ALA A 437 19.21 15.20 -3.57
N ILE A 438 19.11 16.32 -2.87
CA ILE A 438 20.19 17.04 -2.22
C ILE A 438 19.78 17.23 -0.77
N THR A 439 20.65 16.89 0.17
CA THR A 439 20.39 17.14 1.59
C THR A 439 21.35 18.17 2.16
N THR A 440 20.88 19.10 2.98
CA THR A 440 21.69 20.16 3.61
C THR A 440 21.51 20.19 5.13
N LYS A 441 22.33 20.95 5.87
CA LYS A 441 22.23 21.03 7.35
C LYS A 441 21.25 22.08 7.87
N GLY A 442 20.78 23.01 7.04
CA GLY A 442 19.93 24.10 7.52
C GLY A 442 19.41 25.00 6.41
N GLN A 443 18.52 25.92 6.78
CA GLN A 443 17.79 26.77 5.84
C GLN A 443 18.70 27.72 5.06
N ASN A 444 19.81 28.18 5.66
CA ASN A 444 20.78 29.05 4.98
C ASN A 444 21.40 28.35 3.76
N ASP A 445 21.76 27.07 3.88
CA ASP A 445 22.27 26.28 2.76
C ASP A 445 21.18 26.05 1.71
N VAL A 446 19.92 25.84 2.13
CA VAL A 446 18.79 25.71 1.20
C VAL A 446 18.64 26.98 0.36
N ASN A 447 18.60 28.14 1.02
CA ASN A 447 18.46 29.44 0.36
C ASN A 447 19.64 29.71 -0.59
N TYR A 448 20.86 29.34 -0.19
CA TYR A 448 22.03 29.46 -1.04
C TYR A 448 21.98 28.52 -2.26
N LEU A 449 21.56 27.27 -2.10
CA LEU A 449 21.37 26.37 -3.24
C LEU A 449 20.28 26.85 -4.20
N LEU A 450 19.19 27.42 -3.67
CA LEU A 450 18.12 28.04 -4.46
C LEU A 450 18.63 29.24 -5.26
N SER A 451 19.47 30.08 -4.67
CA SER A 451 20.06 31.24 -5.38
C SER A 451 21.01 30.82 -6.51
N LEU A 452 21.56 29.60 -6.47
CA LEU A 452 22.33 29.00 -7.57
C LEU A 452 21.44 28.32 -8.64
N GLY A 453 20.12 28.45 -8.54
CA GLY A 453 19.15 27.94 -9.51
C GLY A 453 18.85 26.44 -9.40
N LEU A 454 19.06 25.83 -8.22
CA LEU A 454 18.61 24.47 -7.96
C LEU A 454 17.11 24.44 -7.65
N LYS A 455 16.43 23.35 -8.02
CA LYS A 455 14.97 23.23 -7.85
C LYS A 455 14.64 22.91 -6.39
N ASN A 456 13.73 23.67 -5.77
CA ASN A 456 13.30 23.49 -4.38
C ASN A 456 12.89 22.05 -4.07
N LYS A 457 12.12 21.40 -4.97
CA LYS A 457 11.67 20.00 -4.82
C LYS A 457 12.78 18.94 -4.69
N LYS A 458 14.04 19.30 -4.97
CA LYS A 458 15.19 18.40 -4.83
C LYS A 458 15.98 18.64 -3.55
N ILE A 459 15.75 19.74 -2.83
CA ILE A 459 16.56 20.15 -1.69
C ILE A 459 15.79 19.83 -0.41
N PHE A 460 16.42 19.08 0.49
CA PHE A 460 15.81 18.65 1.74
C PHE A 460 16.72 19.02 2.92
N PRO A 461 16.25 19.81 3.90
CA PRO A 461 17.01 19.99 5.13
C PRO A 461 17.06 18.66 5.89
N PHE A 462 18.26 18.17 6.16
CA PHE A 462 18.53 16.94 6.90
C PHE A 462 19.57 17.20 7.99
N ASN A 463 19.05 17.65 9.13
CA ASN A 463 19.86 17.96 10.30
C ASN A 463 20.56 16.70 10.81
N GLY A 464 21.78 16.85 11.31
CA GLY A 464 22.50 15.74 11.94
C GLY A 464 21.77 15.26 13.20
N PHE A 465 22.00 14.01 13.56
CA PHE A 465 21.59 13.49 14.87
C PHE A 465 22.59 13.93 15.94
N ILE A 466 22.10 14.30 17.12
CA ILE A 466 22.91 14.58 18.31
C ILE A 466 22.81 13.37 19.22
N ASP A 467 23.96 12.83 19.66
CA ASP A 467 23.97 11.80 20.71
C ASP A 467 23.58 12.41 22.05
N THR A 468 22.31 12.34 22.38
CA THR A 468 21.81 12.89 23.63
C THR A 468 22.39 12.16 24.84
N ILE A 469 22.84 10.90 24.72
CA ILE A 469 23.46 10.15 25.84
C ILE A 469 24.84 10.73 26.14
N ARG A 470 25.63 11.02 25.11
CA ARG A 470 26.96 11.62 25.26
C ARG A 470 26.91 13.07 25.73
N PHE A 471 25.91 13.83 25.28
CA PHE A 471 25.74 15.25 25.58
C PHE A 471 24.66 15.50 26.65
N PHE A 472 24.30 14.49 27.44
CA PHE A 472 23.35 14.67 28.54
C PHE A 472 24.00 15.58 29.59
N PRO A 473 23.35 16.67 30.03
CA PRO A 473 23.90 17.52 31.08
C PRO A 473 24.12 16.67 32.33
N GLN A 474 25.34 16.66 32.86
CA GLN A 474 25.57 16.00 34.14
C GLN A 474 24.98 16.87 35.23
N PRO A 475 24.16 16.33 36.14
CA PRO A 475 23.36 17.12 37.08
C PRO A 475 24.17 17.92 38.12
N PHE A 476 25.50 17.81 38.15
CA PHE A 476 26.37 18.40 39.17
C PHE A 476 27.65 19.04 38.59
N LYS A 477 27.52 19.90 37.58
CA LYS A 477 28.59 20.84 37.20
C LYS A 477 28.08 22.26 37.30
N ASP A 478 28.80 23.09 38.06
CA ASP A 478 28.42 24.49 38.31
C ASP A 478 28.42 25.34 37.03
N ILE A 479 29.22 24.97 36.03
CA ILE A 479 29.21 25.56 34.68
C ILE A 479 29.58 24.48 33.65
N ASP A 480 28.65 24.12 32.78
CA ASP A 480 28.95 23.40 31.52
C ASP A 480 29.03 24.43 30.38
N VAL A 481 30.23 24.95 30.08
CA VAL A 481 30.46 25.62 28.80
C VAL A 481 30.58 24.54 27.74
N ILE A 482 29.49 24.24 27.03
CA ILE A 482 29.57 23.47 25.78
C ILE A 482 30.20 24.40 24.75
N LEU A 483 31.53 24.45 24.73
CA LEU A 483 32.28 25.10 23.68
C LEU A 483 32.15 24.24 22.42
N LEU A 484 31.12 24.52 21.62
CA LEU A 484 30.90 23.88 20.33
C LEU A 484 31.89 24.51 19.34
N VAL A 485 33.16 24.11 19.44
CA VAL A 485 34.24 24.58 18.56
C VAL A 485 34.00 24.00 17.17
N LEU A 486 33.36 24.79 16.31
CA LEU A 486 33.47 24.63 14.87
C LEU A 486 34.91 25.01 14.50
N PHE A 487 35.80 24.02 14.45
CA PHE A 487 37.12 24.20 13.83
C PHE A 487 36.90 24.54 12.35
N MET A 488 36.94 25.83 12.02
CA MET A 488 37.13 26.30 10.65
C MET A 488 38.62 26.14 10.34
N ASN A 489 38.97 25.03 9.67
CA ASN A 489 40.28 24.85 9.03
C ASN A 489 40.29 25.53 7.66
#